data_AF-A0A839T3A0-F1
#
_entry.id   AF-A0A839T3A0-F1
#
_cell.length_a   1.000
_cell.length_b   1.000
_cell.length_c   1.000
_cell.angle_alpha   90.00
_cell.angle_beta   90.00
_cell.angle_gamma   90.00
#
_symmetry.space_group_name_H-M   'P 1'
#
loop_
_entity.id
_entity.type
_entity.pdbx_description
1 polymer ?
#
loop_
_entity_poly.entity_id
_entity_poly.type
_entity_poly.pdbx_seq_one_letter_code
_entity_poly.pdbx_strand_id
1 'polypeptide(L)' 'MTIPHEPCVFTLFGALGDLALRKLFPSLYQLDRANLLHPDMRILALSR' A
#
# COMPACT_ATOMS: atom_id res chain seq x y z
N MET A 1 21.24 8.43 1.59
CA MET A 1 20.80 9.14 0.38
C MET A 1 19.41 8.60 0.04
N THR A 2 18.37 9.23 0.58
CA THR A 2 16.98 8.86 0.29
C THR A 2 16.50 9.66 -0.91
N ILE A 3 16.02 8.98 -1.95
CA ILE A 3 15.37 9.64 -3.08
C ILE A 3 14.07 10.25 -2.53
N PRO A 4 13.87 11.58 -2.62
CA PRO A 4 12.61 12.19 -2.21
C PRO A 4 11.51 11.63 -3.11
N HIS A 5 10.54 10.97 -2.50
CA HIS A 5 9.38 10.42 -3.18
C HIS A 5 8.17 11.23 -2.72
N GLU A 6 7.40 11.78 -3.64
CA GLU A 6 6.19 12.52 -3.30
C GLU A 6 5.15 11.55 -2.69
N PRO A 7 4.30 12.02 -1.75
CA PRO A 7 3.21 11.20 -1.24
C PRO A 7 2.25 10.81 -2.36
N CYS A 8 1.92 9.52 -2.47
CA CYS A 8 0.94 9.02 -3.41
C CYS A 8 -0.27 8.39 -2.71
N VAL A 9 -1.39 8.34 -3.43
CA VAL A 9 -2.57 7.59 -3.02
C VAL A 9 -2.58 6.26 -3.79
N PHE A 10 -2.44 5.14 -3.08
CA PHE A 10 -2.53 3.80 -3.65
C PHE A 10 -3.98 3.34 -3.67
N THR A 11 -4.62 3.41 -4.84
CA THR A 11 -6.00 2.95 -5.02
C THR A 11 -6.05 1.48 -5.43
N LEU A 12 -6.69 0.65 -4.61
CA LEU A 12 -6.85 -0.79 -4.86
C LEU A 12 -8.32 -1.13 -5.13
N PHE A 13 -8.61 -1.52 -6.37
CA PHE A 13 -9.90 -2.11 -6.73
C PHE A 13 -9.86 -3.62 -6.53
N GLY A 14 -10.94 -4.19 -5.99
CA GLY A 14 -10.99 -5.62 -5.67
C GLY A 14 -10.28 -5.94 -4.35
N ALA A 15 -10.39 -5.04 -3.36
CA ALA A 15 -9.75 -5.18 -2.05
C ALA A 15 -10.11 -6.48 -1.30
N LEU A 16 -11.25 -7.10 -1.61
CA LEU A 16 -11.68 -8.38 -1.02
C LEU A 16 -11.23 -9.62 -1.82
N GLY A 17 -10.48 -9.45 -2.92
CA GLY A 17 -9.98 -10.55 -3.73
C GLY A 17 -8.85 -11.33 -3.05
N ASP A 18 -8.66 -12.59 -3.47
CA ASP A 18 -7.63 -13.49 -2.91
C ASP A 18 -6.23 -12.88 -2.95
N LEU A 19 -5.88 -12.21 -4.06
CA LEU A 19 -4.59 -11.54 -4.23
C LEU A 19 -4.42 -10.38 -3.24
N ALA A 20 -5.47 -9.59 -3.02
CA ALA A 20 -5.44 -8.46 -2.10
C ALA A 20 -5.15 -8.92 -0.68
N LEU A 21 -5.91 -9.92 -0.22
CA LEU A 21 -5.83 -10.45 1.15
C LEU A 21 -4.55 -11.24 1.41
N ARG A 22 -4.09 -12.05 0.44
CA ARG A 22 -2.95 -12.96 0.64
C ARG A 22 -1.60 -12.38 0.25
N LYS A 23 -1.56 -11.34 -0.58
CA LYS A 23 -0.31 -10.79 -1.12
C LYS A 23 -0.19 -9.28 -0.95
N LEU A 24 -1.18 -8.51 -1.39
CA LEU A 24 -1.03 -7.04 -1.44
C LEU A 24 -1.00 -6.42 -0.04
N PHE A 25 -2.00 -6.69 0.81
CA PHE A 25 -2.01 -6.14 2.17
C PHE A 25 -0.84 -6.64 3.02
N PRO A 26 -0.47 -7.94 2.99
CA PRO A 26 0.74 -8.39 3.67
C PRO A 26 2.01 -7.67 3.18
N SER A 27 2.17 -7.46 1.87
CA SER A 27 3.34 -6.78 1.32
C SER A 27 3.37 -5.30 1.70
N LEU A 28 2.23 -4.61 1.65
CA LEU A 28 2.10 -3.21 2.09
C LEU A 28 2.43 -3.05 3.58
N TYR A 29 1.97 -3.97 4.42
CA TYR A 29 2.34 -4.00 5.84
C TYR A 29 3.84 -4.22 6.05
N GLN A 30 4.49 -5.08 5.25
CA GLN A 30 5.93 -5.28 5.33
C GLN A 30 6.72 -4.04 4.92
N LEU A 31 6.26 -3.32 3.88
CA LEU A 31 6.86 -2.06 3.43
C LEU A 31 6.73 -0.97 4.50
N ASP A 32 5.55 -0.85 5.12
CA ASP A 32 5.30 0.08 6.23
C ASP A 32 6.24 -0.22 7.40
N ARG A 33 6.32 -1.49 7.82
CA ARG A 33 7.21 -1.94 8.90
C ARG A 33 8.69 -1.70 8.61
N ALA A 34 9.08 -1.69 7.33
CA ALA A 34 10.44 -1.41 6.89
C ALA A 34 10.72 0.09 6.67
N ASN A 35 9.75 0.99 6.95
CA ASN A 35 9.82 2.43 6.65
C ASN A 35 10.14 2.72 5.18
N LEU A 36 9.60 1.89 4.27
CA LEU A 36 9.78 2.03 2.82
C LEU A 36 8.61 2.74 2.15
N LEU A 37 7.55 3.08 2.90
CA LEU A 37 6.43 3.89 2.43
C LEU A 37 6.62 5.35 2.85
N HIS A 38 6.10 6.27 2.04
CA HIS A 38 6.04 7.67 2.44
C HIS A 38 5.13 7.81 3.68
N PRO A 39 5.50 8.59 4.71
CA PRO A 39 4.66 8.79 5.90
C PRO A 39 3.28 9.37 5.57
N ASP A 40 3.20 10.20 4.52
CA ASP A 40 1.95 10.79 4.04
C ASP A 40 1.25 9.98 2.93
N MET A 41 1.72 8.77 2.61
CA MET A 41 1.03 7.88 1.69
C MET A 41 -0.36 7.51 2.24
N ARG A 42 -1.33 7.31 1.36
CA ARG A 42 -2.68 6.83 1.72
C ARG A 42 -3.04 5.63 0.86
N ILE A 43 -3.80 4.69 1.42
CA ILE A 43 -4.33 3.53 0.69
C ILE A 43 -5.86 3.68 0.60
N LEU A 44 -6.39 3.70 -0.61
CA LEU A 44 -7.83 3.71 -0.89
C LEU A 44 -8.23 2.35 -1.42
N ALA A 45 -8.80 1.51 -0.57
CA ALA A 45 -9.18 0.14 -0.93
C ALA A 45 -10.70 0.04 -1.12
N LEU A 46 -11.12 -0.47 -2.28
CA LEU A 46 -12.51 -0.52 -2.72
C LEU A 46 -12.87 -1.94 -3.17
N SER A 47 -14.10 -2.36 -2.90
CA SER A 47 -14.68 -3.59 -3.45
C SER A 47 -16.17 -3.40 -3.72
N ARG A 48 -16.79 -4.41 -4.35
CA ARG A 48 -18.20 -4.42 -4.74
C ARG A 48 -19.10 -4.66 -3.53
#